data_AF-A0A3N5QF48-F1
#
_entry.id   AF-A0A3N5QF48-F1
#
_cell.length_a   1.000
_cell.length_b   1.000
_cell.length_c   1.000
_cell.angle_alpha   90.00
_cell.angle_beta   90.00
_cell.angle_gamma   90.00
#
_symmetry.space_group_name_H-M   'P 1'
#
loop_
_entity.id
_entity.type
_entity.pdbx_description
1 polymer ?
#
loop_
_entity_poly.entity_id
_entity_poly.type
_entity_poly.pdbx_seq_one_letter_code
_entity_poly.pdbx_strand_id
1 'polypeptide(L)' 'MGKGARLKKSRKKQKPGVDKALSDSMTKNFQNELRNSPIWDQMVAQFGQERAEQILKECKAEVKPGDKY' A
#
# COMPACT_ATOMS: atom_id res chain seq x y z
N MET A 1 33.31 -22.71 -5.05
CA MET A 1 32.00 -22.27 -4.47
C MET A 1 30.97 -22.12 -5.59
N GLY A 2 29.93 -22.97 -5.61
CA GLY A 2 28.97 -23.04 -6.73
C GLY A 2 28.01 -21.85 -6.83
N LYS A 3 27.53 -21.56 -8.05
CA LYS A 3 26.58 -20.46 -8.35
C LYS A 3 25.32 -20.50 -7.46
N GLY A 4 24.84 -21.71 -7.11
CA GLY A 4 23.70 -21.90 -6.20
C GLY A 4 23.91 -21.36 -4.78
N ALA A 5 25.13 -21.42 -4.25
CA ALA A 5 25.44 -20.86 -2.92
C ALA A 5 25.44 -19.32 -2.93
N ARG A 6 25.81 -18.70 -4.06
CA ARG A 6 25.79 -17.23 -4.25
C ARG A 6 24.36 -16.70 -4.35
N LEU A 7 23.46 -17.42 -5.03
CA LEU A 7 22.03 -17.09 -5.09
C LEU A 7 21.36 -17.19 -3.72
N LYS A 8 21.63 -18.24 -2.94
CA LYS A 8 21.06 -18.38 -1.58
C LYS A 8 21.47 -17.24 -0.63
N LYS A 9 22.72 -16.77 -0.71
CA LYS A 9 23.19 -15.59 0.07
C LYS A 9 22.50 -14.29 -0.34
N SER A 10 22.19 -14.12 -1.62
CA SER A 10 21.53 -12.91 -2.14
C SER A 10 20.04 -12.86 -1.74
N ARG A 11 19.36 -14.02 -1.74
CA ARG A 11 17.95 -14.13 -1.32
C ARG A 11 17.77 -13.92 0.19
N LYS A 12 18.74 -14.36 1.01
CA LYS A 12 18.76 -14.11 2.47
C LYS A 12 18.96 -12.63 2.83
N LYS A 13 19.26 -11.76 1.85
CA LYS A 13 19.47 -10.31 2.00
C LYS A 13 18.25 -9.46 1.61
N GLN A 14 17.19 -10.04 1.06
CA GLN A 14 15.93 -9.32 0.84
C GLN A 14 15.34 -8.97 2.21
N LYS A 15 15.36 -7.68 2.55
CA LYS A 15 14.94 -7.14 3.84
C LYS A 15 13.43 -7.37 4.01
N PRO A 16 12.98 -7.98 5.11
CA PRO A 16 11.56 -8.28 5.38
C PRO A 16 10.73 -7.04 5.76
N GLY A 17 10.90 -5.91 5.07
CA GLY A 17 10.18 -4.68 5.41
C GLY A 17 10.11 -3.63 4.29
N VAL A 18 10.55 -3.95 3.08
CA VAL A 18 10.45 -3.02 1.94
C VAL A 18 9.01 -3.00 1.40
N ASP A 19 8.37 -4.16 1.40
CA ASP A 19 6.95 -4.39 1.09
C ASP A 19 6.03 -3.57 2.01
N LYS A 20 6.26 -3.63 3.32
CA LYS A 20 5.50 -2.86 4.31
C LYS A 20 5.71 -1.35 4.16
N ALA A 21 6.96 -0.90 3.98
CA ALA A 21 7.25 0.51 3.79
C ALA A 21 6.64 1.07 2.48
N LEU A 22 6.63 0.26 1.41
CA LEU A 22 6.00 0.62 0.14
C LEU A 22 4.47 0.70 0.28
N SER A 23 3.87 -0.31 0.91
CA SER A 23 2.43 -0.35 1.22
C SER A 23 1.99 0.86 2.04
N ASP A 24 2.73 1.22 3.09
CA ASP A 24 2.44 2.39 3.92
C ASP A 24 2.56 3.70 3.12
N SER A 25 3.58 3.82 2.26
CA SER A 25 3.76 5.01 1.42
C SER A 25 2.67 5.15 0.37
N MET A 26 2.27 4.06 -0.29
CA MET A 26 1.17 4.06 -1.25
C MET A 26 -0.15 4.40 -0.58
N THR A 27 -0.41 3.81 0.59
CA THR A 27 -1.62 4.09 1.38
C THR A 27 -1.73 5.57 1.71
N LYS A 28 -0.65 6.20 2.20
CA LYS A 28 -0.66 7.64 2.53
C LYS A 28 -0.90 8.53 1.31
N ASN A 29 -0.22 8.25 0.21
CA ASN A 29 -0.39 9.04 -1.01
C ASN A 29 -1.82 8.92 -1.55
N PHE A 30 -2.35 7.71 -1.59
CA PHE A 30 -3.72 7.47 -2.07
C PHE A 30 -4.76 8.17 -1.18
N GLN A 31 -4.61 8.08 0.15
CA GLN A 31 -5.52 8.78 1.08
C GLN A 31 -5.46 10.31 0.91
N ASN A 32 -4.27 10.87 0.67
CA ASN A 32 -4.10 12.30 0.43
C ASN A 32 -4.70 12.74 -0.92
N GLU A 33 -4.46 11.98 -1.99
CA GLU A 33 -5.03 12.25 -3.31
C GLU A 33 -6.56 12.16 -3.26
N LEU A 34 -7.10 11.16 -2.57
CA LEU A 34 -8.53 10.95 -2.47
C LEU A 34 -9.19 12.14 -1.75
N ARG A 35 -8.61 12.64 -0.65
CA ARG A 35 -9.09 13.85 0.05
C ARG A 35 -9.11 15.11 -0.82
N ASN A 36 -8.20 15.22 -1.77
CA ASN A 36 -8.13 16.36 -2.69
C ASN A 36 -8.94 16.13 -3.97
N SER A 37 -9.66 15.01 -4.08
CA SER A 37 -10.43 14.65 -5.26
C SER A 37 -11.91 15.04 -5.12
N PRO A 38 -12.61 15.31 -6.24
CA PRO A 38 -14.05 15.56 -6.24
C PRO A 38 -14.88 14.38 -5.72
N ILE A 39 -14.30 13.17 -5.73
CA ILE A 39 -14.94 11.95 -5.22
C ILE A 39 -15.06 12.02 -3.69
N TRP A 40 -14.12 12.67 -2.99
CA TRP A 40 -14.21 12.86 -1.55
C TRP A 40 -15.41 13.72 -1.18
N ASP A 41 -15.64 14.82 -1.89
CA ASP A 41 -16.81 15.67 -1.66
C ASP A 41 -18.11 14.90 -1.89
N GLN A 42 -18.16 14.03 -2.90
CA GLN A 42 -19.30 13.14 -3.14
C GLN A 42 -19.47 12.11 -2.00
N MET A 43 -18.39 11.51 -1.52
CA MET A 43 -18.42 10.60 -0.37
C MET A 43 -18.91 11.30 0.91
N VAL A 44 -18.43 12.51 1.18
CA VAL A 44 -18.84 13.30 2.35
C VAL A 44 -20.31 13.71 2.21
N ALA A 45 -20.76 14.11 1.01
CA ALA A 45 -22.16 14.44 0.76
C ALA A 45 -23.09 13.23 0.92
N GLN A 46 -22.64 12.03 0.55
CA GLN A 46 -23.46 10.82 0.58
C GLN A 46 -23.48 10.12 1.95
N PHE A 47 -22.34 10.07 2.65
CA PHE A 47 -22.18 9.30 3.89
C PHE A 47 -21.96 10.17 5.14
N GLY A 48 -21.68 11.46 4.95
CA GLY A 48 -21.21 12.35 6.01
C GLY A 48 -19.71 12.22 6.26
N GLN A 49 -19.15 13.27 6.86
CA GLN A 49 -17.70 13.40 7.07
C GLN A 49 -17.13 12.27 7.94
N GLU A 50 -17.81 11.90 9.03
CA GLU A 50 -17.36 10.83 9.93
C GLU A 50 -17.24 9.47 9.23
N ARG A 51 -18.24 9.08 8.42
CA ARG A 51 -18.19 7.80 7.71
C ARG A 51 -17.21 7.81 6.56
N ALA A 52 -17.08 8.92 5.84
CA ALA A 52 -16.07 9.07 4.80
C ALA A 52 -14.65 8.89 5.38
N GLU A 53 -14.37 9.46 6.56
CA GLU A 53 -13.09 9.30 7.24
C GLU A 53 -12.83 7.86 7.74
N GLN A 54 -13.87 7.16 8.20
CA GLN A 54 -13.74 5.74 8.56
C GLN A 54 -13.38 4.88 7.35
N ILE A 55 -14.09 5.07 6.23
CA ILE A 55 -13.82 4.34 4.98
C ILE A 55 -12.39 4.63 4.49
N LEU A 56 -11.95 5.88 4.56
CA LEU A 56 -10.58 6.26 4.18
C LEU A 56 -9.52 5.57 5.04
N LYS A 57 -9.77 5.40 6.35
CA LYS A 57 -8.86 4.69 7.27
C LYS A 57 -8.80 3.18 7.00
N GLU A 58 -9.89 2.60 6.51
CA GLU A 58 -9.97 1.19 6.13
C GLU A 58 -9.28 0.91 4.80
N CYS A 59 -9.23 1.89 3.88
CA CYS A 59 -8.47 1.80 2.64
C CYS A 59 -6.95 1.75 2.91
N LYS A 60 -6.40 0.54 3.01
CA LYS A 60 -4.96 0.25 3.04
C LYS A 60 -4.54 -0.48 1.76
N ALA A 61 -3.45 -0.04 1.15
CA ALA A 61 -2.90 -0.67 -0.04
C ALA A 61 -2.12 -1.93 0.36
N GLU A 62 -2.68 -3.12 0.12
CA GLU A 62 -1.95 -4.37 0.31
C GLU A 62 -1.05 -4.66 -0.89
N VAL A 63 0.26 -4.65 -0.68
CA VAL A 63 1.23 -5.05 -1.70
C VAL A 63 1.38 -6.56 -1.63
N LYS A 64 0.72 -7.29 -2.55
CA LYS A 64 0.93 -8.73 -2.71
C LYS A 64 2.25 -8.99 -3.45
N PRO A 65 3.22 -9.69 -2.84
CA PRO A 65 4.45 -10.05 -3.54
C PRO A 65 4.16 -11.19 -4.53
N GLY A 66 3.89 -10.85 -5.79
CA GLY A 66 4.07 -11.76 -6.92
C GLY A 66 2.82 -12.33 -7.60
N ASP A 67 1.83 -11.50 -7.93
CA ASP A 67 0.94 -11.85 -9.05
C ASP A 67 1.73 -11.61 -10.35
N LYS A 68 2.19 -12.70 -10.95
CA LYS A 68 2.77 -12.70 -12.30
C LYS A 68 1.64 -12.43 -13.29
N TYR A 69 1.69 -11.29 -13.95
CA TYR A 69 1.01 -11.10 -15.24
C TYR A 69 1.79 -11.83 -16.34
#